data_AF-A0A0D8HY00-F1
#
_entry.id   AF-A0A0D8HY00-F1
#
_cell.length_a   1.000
_cell.length_b   1.000
_cell.length_c   1.000
_cell.angle_alpha   90.00
_cell.angle_beta   90.00
_cell.angle_gamma   90.00
#
_symmetry.space_group_name_H-M   'P 1'
#
loop_
_entity.id
_entity.type
_entity.pdbx_description
1 polymer ?
#
loop_
_entity_poly.entity_id
_entity_poly.type
_entity_poly.pdbx_seq_one_letter_code
_entity_poly.pdbx_strand_id
1 'polypeptide(L)'
;MAETRWWKYVKNVMGDDTAREAATRAGFDKSAFTRWKNGANADPEFVLKFARAYNENVLHALVEAEFLTEEEAGLREVQINRSDFLRTLTIAELTDELHRKVQAEKDDIRLSRGMSPSEVNEQLAKAEQLGLLKAAATEFGERARTVPDNVRQLIQKNQPLTIDDLDGLPYVAHTADPDEGEATDHDFIP
;
A
#
# COMPACT_ATOMS: atom_id res chain seq x y z
N MET A 1 50.52 -20.37 24.66
CA MET A 1 49.42 -19.43 24.35
C MET A 1 48.56 -20.10 23.30
N ALA A 2 47.23 -20.06 23.46
CA ALA A 2 46.32 -20.62 22.46
C ALA A 2 46.38 -19.76 21.18
N GLU A 3 46.36 -20.43 20.03
CA GLU A 3 46.29 -19.77 18.74
C GLU A 3 44.93 -19.07 18.58
N THR A 4 44.91 -17.81 18.15
CA THR A 4 43.68 -17.06 17.96
C THR A 4 42.91 -17.57 16.74
N ARG A 5 41.58 -17.41 16.77
CA ARG A 5 40.70 -17.73 15.64
C ARG A 5 41.17 -17.02 14.36
N TRP A 6 41.48 -15.74 14.49
CA TRP A 6 42.06 -14.92 13.42
C TRP A 6 43.34 -15.51 12.83
N TRP A 7 44.31 -15.87 13.67
CA TRP A 7 45.60 -16.38 13.18
C TRP A 7 45.45 -17.74 12.48
N LYS A 8 44.53 -18.59 12.97
CA LYS A 8 44.18 -19.84 12.31
C LYS A 8 43.59 -19.60 10.91
N TYR A 9 42.65 -18.65 10.79
CA TYR A 9 42.06 -18.26 9.51
C TYR A 9 43.11 -17.73 8.52
N VAL A 10 43.96 -16.79 8.96
CA VAL A 10 45.02 -16.20 8.13
C VAL A 10 45.96 -17.26 7.57
N LYS A 11 46.42 -18.22 8.39
CA LYS A 11 47.27 -19.31 7.91
C LYS A 11 46.58 -20.18 6.85
N ASN A 12 45.29 -20.45 7.02
CA ASN A 12 44.53 -21.26 6.07
C ASN A 12 44.38 -20.54 4.72
N VAL A 13 44.10 -19.25 4.74
CA VAL A 13 43.95 -18.42 3.53
C VAL A 13 45.28 -18.19 2.83
N MET A 14 46.38 -17.97 3.58
CA MET A 14 47.72 -17.79 3.00
C MET A 14 48.22 -19.03 2.28
N GLY A 15 47.85 -20.24 2.74
CA GLY A 15 48.33 -21.49 2.18
C GLY A 15 49.87 -21.54 2.19
N ASP A 16 50.46 -21.59 1.00
CA ASP A 16 51.91 -21.65 0.80
C ASP A 16 52.60 -20.27 0.75
N ASP A 17 51.83 -19.17 0.74
CA ASP A 17 52.42 -17.84 0.71
C ASP A 17 53.22 -17.55 1.98
N THR A 18 54.39 -16.95 1.82
CA THR A 18 55.13 -16.41 2.94
C THR A 18 54.47 -15.14 3.48
N ALA A 19 54.72 -14.82 4.76
CA ALA A 19 54.23 -13.58 5.37
C ALA A 19 54.69 -12.31 4.60
N ARG A 20 55.81 -12.38 3.88
CA ARG A 20 56.30 -11.28 3.05
C ARG A 20 55.46 -11.13 1.78
N GLU A 21 55.15 -12.22 1.11
CA GLU A 21 54.32 -12.23 -0.10
C GLU A 21 52.90 -11.79 0.22
N ALA A 22 52.33 -12.34 1.30
CA ALA A 22 51.01 -11.94 1.79
C ALA A 22 50.94 -10.45 2.16
N ALA A 23 51.95 -9.92 2.87
CA ALA A 23 52.04 -8.50 3.21
C ALA A 23 52.11 -7.61 1.98
N THR A 24 52.92 -8.02 1.00
CA THR A 24 53.08 -7.29 -0.28
C THR A 24 51.77 -7.30 -1.06
N ARG A 25 51.11 -8.46 -1.15
CA ARG A 25 49.82 -8.62 -1.84
C ARG A 25 48.71 -7.79 -1.19
N ALA A 26 48.67 -7.75 0.14
CA ALA A 26 47.65 -7.02 0.89
C ALA A 26 47.98 -5.54 1.12
N GLY A 27 49.18 -5.07 0.77
CA GLY A 27 49.56 -3.67 0.87
C GLY A 27 49.70 -3.17 2.32
N PHE A 28 50.23 -3.99 3.22
CA PHE A 28 50.58 -3.59 4.59
C PHE A 28 51.92 -4.19 5.04
N ASP A 29 52.46 -3.72 6.17
CA ASP A 29 53.77 -4.17 6.67
C ASP A 29 53.72 -5.59 7.29
N LYS A 30 54.76 -6.39 7.00
CA LYS A 30 54.85 -7.79 7.45
C LYS A 30 54.81 -7.98 8.97
N SER A 31 55.11 -6.93 9.76
CA SER A 31 55.06 -6.98 11.22
C SER A 31 53.66 -7.31 11.75
N ALA A 32 52.61 -7.06 10.97
CA ALA A 32 51.25 -7.45 11.32
C ALA A 32 51.12 -8.97 11.52
N PHE A 33 51.67 -9.79 10.61
CA PHE A 33 51.63 -11.24 10.72
C PHE A 33 52.37 -11.76 11.96
N THR A 34 53.52 -11.16 12.30
CA THR A 34 54.24 -11.52 13.54
C THR A 34 53.41 -11.22 14.78
N ARG A 35 52.70 -10.08 14.81
CA ARG A 35 51.81 -9.72 15.91
C ARG A 35 50.63 -10.69 16.02
N TRP A 36 49.97 -11.02 14.91
CA TRP A 36 48.85 -11.97 14.90
C TRP A 36 49.27 -13.37 15.33
N LYS A 37 50.45 -13.83 14.88
CA LYS A 37 51.04 -15.10 15.33
C LYS A 37 51.27 -15.15 16.85
N ASN A 38 51.57 -14.01 17.45
CA ASN A 38 51.76 -13.87 18.90
C ASN A 38 50.45 -13.63 19.66
N GLY A 39 49.30 -13.70 18.98
CA GLY A 39 47.98 -13.58 19.59
C GLY A 39 47.45 -12.15 19.71
N ALA A 40 48.04 -11.17 19.01
CA ALA A 40 47.47 -9.84 18.95
C ALA A 40 46.21 -9.80 18.07
N ASN A 41 45.25 -8.97 18.45
CA ASN A 41 44.07 -8.69 17.63
C ASN A 41 44.46 -8.01 16.31
N ALA A 42 43.67 -8.27 15.28
CA ALA A 42 43.85 -7.61 13.99
C ALA A 42 43.38 -6.16 14.04
N ASP A 43 43.93 -5.31 13.17
CA ASP A 43 43.33 -4.01 12.88
C ASP A 43 42.24 -4.22 11.81
N PRO A 44 41.02 -3.68 11.96
CA PRO A 44 39.96 -3.82 10.96
C PRO A 44 40.42 -3.44 9.54
N GLU A 45 41.21 -2.38 9.40
CA GLU A 45 41.73 -1.96 8.10
C GLU A 45 42.56 -3.07 7.45
N PHE A 46 43.38 -3.77 8.25
CA PHE A 46 44.24 -4.84 7.77
C PHE A 46 43.46 -6.11 7.48
N VAL A 47 42.38 -6.39 8.23
CA VAL A 47 41.45 -7.49 7.93
C VAL A 47 40.81 -7.28 6.56
N LEU A 48 40.32 -6.06 6.28
CA LEU A 48 39.71 -5.72 4.99
C LEU A 48 40.72 -5.84 3.83
N LYS A 49 41.93 -5.32 4.02
CA LYS A 49 43.00 -5.41 3.02
C LYS A 49 43.39 -6.86 2.74
N PHE A 50 43.56 -7.67 3.79
CA PHE A 50 43.90 -9.08 3.68
C PHE A 50 42.80 -9.86 2.93
N ALA A 51 41.54 -9.72 3.36
CA ALA A 51 40.42 -10.43 2.74
C ALA A 51 40.30 -10.08 1.25
N ARG A 52 40.37 -8.79 0.90
CA ARG A 52 40.30 -8.35 -0.51
C ARG A 52 41.47 -8.84 -1.36
N ALA A 53 42.67 -8.87 -0.80
CA ALA A 53 43.88 -9.32 -1.49
C ALA A 53 43.86 -10.82 -1.82
N TYR A 54 43.15 -11.60 -1.02
CA TYR A 54 42.95 -13.04 -1.24
C TYR A 54 41.59 -13.39 -1.86
N ASN A 55 40.81 -12.37 -2.25
CA ASN A 55 39.45 -12.53 -2.78
C ASN A 55 38.51 -13.34 -1.85
N GLU A 56 38.69 -13.15 -0.54
CA GLU A 56 37.91 -13.77 0.51
C GLU A 56 36.68 -12.92 0.87
N ASN A 57 35.68 -13.55 1.48
CA ASN A 57 34.51 -12.84 2.00
C ASN A 57 34.91 -11.97 3.20
N VAL A 58 34.76 -10.64 3.04
CA VAL A 58 35.14 -9.64 4.05
C VAL A 58 34.36 -9.83 5.37
N LEU A 59 33.08 -10.18 5.31
CA LEU A 59 32.27 -10.40 6.51
C LEU A 59 32.76 -11.63 7.27
N HIS A 60 33.06 -12.72 6.57
CA HIS A 60 33.65 -13.91 7.17
C HIS A 60 35.01 -13.61 7.81
N ALA A 61 35.88 -12.84 7.14
CA ALA A 61 37.16 -12.43 7.69
C ALA A 61 37.01 -11.56 8.96
N LEU A 62 36.00 -10.70 9.01
CA LEU A 62 35.67 -9.90 10.20
C LEU A 62 35.14 -10.75 11.36
N VAL A 63 34.40 -11.82 11.07
CA VAL A 63 33.98 -12.81 12.07
C VAL A 63 35.17 -13.57 12.65
N GLU A 64 36.06 -14.04 11.78
CA GLU A 64 37.27 -14.75 12.21
C GLU A 64 38.22 -13.84 13.01
N ALA A 65 38.16 -12.53 12.76
CA ALA A 65 38.84 -11.49 13.53
C ALA A 65 38.08 -11.03 14.79
N GLU A 66 36.93 -11.63 15.11
CA GLU A 66 36.08 -11.33 16.27
C GLU A 66 35.51 -9.89 16.29
N PHE A 67 35.46 -9.22 15.13
CA PHE A 67 34.82 -7.91 14.97
C PHE A 67 33.31 -7.99 14.72
N LEU A 68 32.84 -9.12 14.19
CA LEU A 68 31.44 -9.43 13.97
C LEU A 68 31.13 -10.82 14.55
N THR A 69 29.88 -11.04 14.96
CA THR A 69 29.39 -12.40 15.20
C THR A 69 28.95 -13.05 13.89
N GLU A 70 28.80 -14.38 13.90
CA GLU A 70 28.28 -15.13 12.74
C GLU A 70 26.86 -14.69 12.38
N GLU A 71 26.05 -14.37 13.40
CA GLU A 71 24.71 -13.83 13.21
C GLU A 71 24.74 -12.47 12.52
N GLU A 72 25.61 -11.55 12.98
CA GLU A 72 25.76 -10.21 12.39
C GLU A 72 26.25 -10.27 10.94
N ALA A 73 27.22 -11.13 10.63
CA ALA A 73 27.70 -11.34 9.27
C ALA A 73 26.66 -12.03 8.36
N GLY A 74 25.72 -12.77 8.96
CA GLY A 74 24.59 -13.39 8.29
C GLY A 74 23.41 -12.45 8.02
N LEU A 75 23.39 -11.26 8.63
CA LEU A 75 22.35 -10.26 8.38
C LEU A 75 22.51 -9.71 6.97
N ARG A 76 21.59 -10.10 6.09
CA ARG A 76 21.37 -9.40 4.83
C ARG A 76 20.46 -8.21 5.14
N GLU A 77 21.02 -7.01 5.16
CA GLU A 77 20.20 -5.81 5.03
C GLU A 77 19.64 -5.79 3.60
N VAL A 78 18.51 -6.46 3.42
CA VAL A 78 17.81 -6.43 2.14
C VAL A 78 17.14 -5.08 2.08
N GLN A 79 17.75 -4.11 1.39
CA GLN A 79 16.97 -3.03 0.78
C GLN A 79 16.06 -3.67 -0.27
N ILE A 80 14.99 -4.32 0.19
CA ILE A 80 13.91 -4.71 -0.68
C ILE A 80 13.33 -3.38 -1.13
N ASN A 81 13.47 -3.07 -2.43
CA ASN A 81 12.77 -1.90 -2.95
C ASN A 81 11.29 -2.05 -2.53
N ARG A 82 10.62 -0.95 -2.18
CA ARG A 82 9.29 -1.02 -1.57
C ARG A 82 8.31 -1.89 -2.40
N SER A 83 8.46 -1.85 -3.72
CA SER A 83 7.65 -2.62 -4.67
C SER A 83 7.91 -4.12 -4.61
N ASP A 84 9.16 -4.55 -4.44
CA ASP A 84 9.55 -5.94 -4.34
C ASP A 84 9.06 -6.54 -3.02
N PHE A 85 9.05 -5.75 -1.95
CA PHE A 85 8.53 -6.19 -0.66
C PHE A 85 7.01 -6.39 -0.73
N LEU A 86 6.30 -5.43 -1.33
CA LEU A 86 4.86 -5.55 -1.57
C LEU A 86 4.50 -6.75 -2.44
N ARG A 87 5.38 -7.17 -3.36
CA ARG A 87 5.20 -8.39 -4.18
C ARG A 87 5.40 -9.69 -3.41
N THR A 88 6.14 -9.67 -2.30
CA THR A 88 6.34 -10.85 -1.45
C THR A 88 5.17 -11.09 -0.49
N LEU A 89 4.39 -10.05 -0.21
CA LEU A 89 3.20 -10.16 0.63
C LEU A 89 2.05 -10.79 -0.13
N THR A 90 1.27 -11.62 0.57
CA THR A 90 0.01 -12.12 0.08
C THR A 90 -1.03 -11.00 -0.01
N ILE A 91 -2.06 -11.19 -0.85
CA ILE A 91 -3.18 -10.26 -0.94
C ILE A 91 -3.91 -10.11 0.42
N ALA A 92 -3.96 -11.18 1.22
CA ALA A 92 -4.56 -11.13 2.55
C ALA A 92 -3.79 -10.19 3.48
N GLU A 93 -2.46 -10.33 3.55
CA GLU A 93 -1.61 -9.47 4.38
C GLU A 93 -1.66 -7.99 3.95
N LEU A 94 -1.72 -7.73 2.64
CA LEU A 94 -1.91 -6.38 2.12
C LEU A 94 -3.27 -5.79 2.48
N THR A 95 -4.32 -6.60 2.44
CA THR A 95 -5.68 -6.18 2.80
C THR A 95 -5.77 -5.86 4.29
N ASP A 96 -5.16 -6.69 5.13
CA ASP A 96 -5.14 -6.47 6.59
C ASP A 96 -4.36 -5.20 6.96
N GLU A 97 -3.19 -4.97 6.34
CA GLU A 97 -2.42 -3.76 6.59
C GLU A 97 -3.13 -2.50 6.06
N LEU A 98 -3.76 -2.58 4.89
CA LEU A 98 -4.58 -1.47 4.38
C LEU A 98 -5.76 -1.19 5.31
N HIS A 99 -6.45 -2.22 5.78
CA HIS A 99 -7.55 -2.08 6.74
C HIS A 99 -7.07 -1.41 8.03
N ARG A 100 -5.95 -1.87 8.60
CA ARG A 100 -5.35 -1.27 9.79
C ARG A 100 -5.03 0.20 9.58
N LYS A 101 -4.43 0.58 8.45
CA LYS A 101 -4.12 1.99 8.15
C LYS A 101 -5.38 2.85 8.03
N VAL A 102 -6.40 2.35 7.34
CA VAL A 102 -7.68 3.04 7.21
C VAL A 102 -8.33 3.24 8.57
N GLN A 103 -8.28 2.26 9.47
CA GLN A 103 -8.83 2.41 10.82
C GLN A 103 -8.02 3.40 11.67
N ALA A 104 -6.69 3.35 11.61
CA ALA A 104 -5.84 4.32 12.29
C ALA A 104 -6.11 5.76 11.85
N GLU A 105 -6.29 5.97 10.54
CA GLU A 105 -6.65 7.28 9.98
C GLU A 105 -8.05 7.72 10.42
N LYS A 106 -9.03 6.80 10.43
CA LYS A 106 -10.37 7.08 10.94
C LYS A 106 -10.34 7.48 12.41
N ASP A 107 -9.53 6.81 13.22
CA ASP A 107 -9.34 7.13 14.62
C ASP A 107 -8.67 8.48 14.82
N ASP A 108 -7.68 8.84 14.00
CA ASP A 108 -7.04 10.15 14.06
C ASP A 108 -8.00 11.29 13.64
N ILE A 109 -8.79 11.09 12.58
CA ILE A 109 -9.85 12.02 12.18
C ILE A 109 -10.91 12.15 13.28
N ARG A 110 -11.28 11.04 13.92
CA ARG A 110 -12.22 11.02 15.03
C ARG A 110 -11.72 11.86 16.20
N LEU A 111 -10.48 11.64 16.62
CA LEU A 111 -9.85 12.33 17.74
C LEU A 111 -9.62 13.82 17.44
N SER A 112 -9.15 14.15 16.24
CA SER A 112 -8.90 15.54 15.84
C SER A 112 -10.18 16.37 15.71
N ARG A 113 -11.31 15.76 15.35
CA ARG A 113 -12.61 16.44 15.22
C ARG A 113 -13.53 16.27 16.43
N GLY A 114 -13.08 15.57 17.47
CA GLY A 114 -13.88 15.31 18.68
C GLY A 114 -15.15 14.52 18.45
N MET A 115 -15.19 13.67 17.41
CA MET A 115 -16.38 12.88 17.06
C MET A 115 -16.43 11.56 17.84
N SER A 116 -17.63 11.06 18.06
CA SER A 116 -17.87 9.69 18.52
C SER A 116 -17.70 8.69 17.35
N PRO A 117 -17.40 7.41 17.63
CA PRO A 117 -17.24 6.41 16.58
C PRO A 117 -18.51 6.16 15.74
N SER A 118 -19.71 6.39 16.30
CA SER A 118 -20.97 6.32 15.53
C SER A 118 -21.11 7.46 14.52
N GLU A 119 -20.71 8.68 14.89
CA GLU A 119 -20.78 9.85 14.00
C GLU A 119 -19.82 9.73 12.82
N VAL A 120 -18.63 9.15 13.04
CA VAL A 120 -17.67 8.88 11.96
C VAL A 120 -18.21 7.85 10.97
N ASN A 121 -18.83 6.77 11.47
CA ASN A 121 -19.44 5.76 10.62
C ASN A 121 -20.63 6.30 9.82
N GLU A 122 -21.46 7.15 10.44
CA GLU A 122 -22.59 7.81 9.77
C GLU A 122 -22.13 8.77 8.68
N GLN A 123 -21.09 9.58 8.95
CA GLN A 123 -20.52 10.47 7.93
C GLN A 123 -19.84 9.71 6.80
N LEU A 124 -19.17 8.59 7.11
CA LEU A 124 -18.56 7.75 6.09
C LEU A 124 -19.62 7.11 5.18
N ALA A 125 -20.70 6.57 5.77
CA ALA A 125 -21.83 6.03 5.01
C ALA A 125 -22.48 7.10 4.12
N LYS A 126 -22.62 8.32 4.63
CA LYS A 126 -23.13 9.47 3.86
C LYS A 126 -22.18 9.86 2.72
N ALA A 127 -20.87 9.83 2.94
CA ALA A 127 -19.87 10.11 1.92
C ALA A 127 -19.81 9.02 0.83
N GLU A 128 -19.94 7.75 1.21
CA GLU A 128 -20.03 6.61 0.29
C GLU A 128 -21.29 6.72 -0.59
N GLN A 129 -22.45 7.00 0.01
CA GLN A 129 -23.69 7.24 -0.74
C GLN A 129 -23.57 8.41 -1.71
N LEU A 130 -22.96 9.53 -1.28
CA LEU A 130 -22.71 10.68 -2.17
C LEU A 130 -21.74 10.36 -3.30
N GLY A 131 -20.73 9.52 -3.04
CA GLY A 131 -19.80 9.01 -4.05
C GLY A 131 -20.50 8.14 -5.09
N LEU A 132 -21.32 7.19 -4.65
CA LEU A 132 -22.15 6.34 -5.52
C LEU A 132 -23.13 7.17 -6.35
N LEU A 133 -23.79 8.16 -5.74
CA LEU A 133 -24.72 9.04 -6.43
C LEU A 133 -24.02 9.90 -7.50
N LYS A 134 -22.80 10.38 -7.23
CA LYS A 134 -21.98 11.11 -8.22
C LYS A 134 -21.51 10.21 -9.35
N ALA A 135 -21.08 8.98 -9.05
CA ALA A 135 -20.69 8.01 -10.06
C ALA A 135 -21.87 7.66 -10.97
N ALA A 136 -23.05 7.39 -10.40
CA ALA A 136 -24.28 7.12 -11.14
C ALA A 136 -24.74 8.33 -11.98
N ALA A 137 -24.64 9.56 -11.43
CA ALA A 137 -24.96 10.78 -12.17
C ALA A 137 -24.00 11.02 -13.35
N THR A 138 -22.73 10.64 -13.20
CA THR A 138 -21.72 10.71 -14.27
C THR A 138 -22.04 9.69 -15.36
N GLU A 139 -22.35 8.44 -14.99
CA GLU A 139 -22.74 7.39 -15.93
C GLU A 139 -24.04 7.76 -16.67
N PHE A 140 -25.04 8.32 -15.98
CA PHE A 140 -26.27 8.83 -16.60
C PHE A 140 -25.99 9.99 -17.56
N GLY A 141 -25.13 10.93 -17.17
CA GLY A 141 -24.73 12.07 -18.00
C GLY A 141 -23.91 11.69 -19.23
N GLU A 142 -23.18 10.57 -19.19
CA GLU A 142 -22.47 10.01 -20.35
C GLU A 142 -23.39 9.20 -21.26
N ARG A 143 -24.33 8.42 -20.69
CA ARG A 143 -25.39 7.75 -21.47
C ARG A 143 -26.27 8.75 -22.21
N ALA A 144 -26.66 9.86 -21.58
CA ALA A 144 -27.47 10.90 -22.23
C ALA A 144 -26.77 11.58 -23.42
N ARG A 145 -25.44 11.55 -23.48
CA ARG A 145 -24.64 12.09 -24.61
C ARG A 145 -24.47 11.12 -25.76
N THR A 146 -24.71 9.82 -25.53
CA THR A 146 -24.51 8.74 -26.52
C THR A 146 -25.82 8.19 -27.08
N VAL A 147 -26.97 8.74 -26.65
CA VAL A 147 -28.27 8.45 -27.28
C VAL A 147 -28.26 9.02 -28.71
N PRO A 148 -28.49 8.19 -29.75
CA PRO A 148 -28.66 8.69 -31.11
C PRO A 148 -29.83 9.67 -31.18
N ASP A 149 -29.76 10.67 -32.06
CA ASP A 149 -30.74 11.76 -32.23
C ASP A 149 -32.20 11.31 -32.49
N ASN A 150 -32.46 10.01 -32.65
CA ASN A 150 -33.79 9.44 -32.86
C ASN A 150 -34.68 9.48 -31.61
N VAL A 151 -34.11 9.56 -30.39
CA VAL A 151 -34.91 9.72 -29.16
C VAL A 151 -35.38 11.16 -28.98
N ARG A 152 -34.61 12.17 -29.43
CA ARG A 152 -35.06 13.58 -29.47
C ARG A 152 -36.27 13.75 -30.38
N GLN A 153 -36.34 13.03 -31.50
CA GLN A 153 -37.50 13.04 -32.39
C GLN A 153 -38.74 12.39 -31.76
N LEU A 154 -38.58 11.34 -30.95
CA LEU A 154 -39.69 10.68 -30.26
C LEU A 154 -40.20 11.50 -29.06
N ILE A 155 -39.31 12.17 -28.33
CA ILE A 155 -39.69 13.06 -27.21
C ILE A 155 -40.36 14.34 -27.72
N GLN A 156 -39.93 14.90 -28.87
CA GLN A 156 -40.62 16.04 -29.49
C GLN A 156 -41.97 15.65 -30.10
N LYS A 157 -42.13 14.44 -30.67
CA LYS A 157 -43.41 13.99 -31.25
C LYS A 157 -44.46 13.59 -30.22
N ASN A 158 -44.05 13.22 -29.01
CA ASN A 158 -44.95 12.77 -27.94
C ASN A 158 -44.96 13.73 -26.72
N GLN A 159 -44.64 15.01 -26.91
CA GLN A 159 -44.98 15.98 -25.87
C GLN A 159 -46.51 15.97 -25.70
N PRO A 160 -47.03 15.87 -24.46
CA PRO A 160 -48.44 16.11 -24.22
C PRO A 160 -48.75 17.54 -24.72
N LEU A 161 -49.86 17.68 -25.44
CA LEU A 161 -50.37 18.97 -25.89
C LEU A 161 -50.33 19.95 -24.71
N THR A 162 -49.76 21.13 -24.94
CA THR A 162 -49.80 22.18 -23.92
C THR A 162 -51.21 22.75 -23.85
N ILE A 163 -51.56 23.39 -22.72
CA ILE A 163 -52.87 24.03 -22.53
C ILE A 163 -53.17 25.04 -23.65
N ASP A 164 -52.13 25.68 -24.21
CA ASP A 164 -52.25 26.64 -25.31
C ASP A 164 -52.55 25.98 -26.66
N ASP A 165 -52.27 24.68 -26.83
CA ASP A 165 -52.56 23.91 -28.05
C ASP A 165 -54.01 23.39 -28.10
N LEU A 166 -54.80 23.61 -27.03
CA LEU A 166 -56.18 23.15 -26.90
C LEU A 166 -57.21 24.21 -27.35
N ASP A 167 -56.77 25.40 -27.73
CA ASP A 167 -57.64 26.48 -28.22
C ASP A 167 -58.17 26.14 -29.64
N GLY A 168 -59.45 25.76 -29.70
CA GLY A 168 -60.18 25.48 -30.95
C GLY A 168 -60.65 24.04 -31.13
N LEU A 169 -60.34 23.15 -30.18
CA LEU A 169 -60.96 21.81 -30.16
C LEU A 169 -62.42 21.93 -29.69
N PRO A 170 -63.39 21.29 -30.38
CA PRO A 170 -64.77 21.32 -29.95
C PRO A 170 -64.88 20.65 -28.56
N TYR A 171 -65.37 21.42 -27.59
CA TYR A 171 -65.63 20.93 -26.23
C TYR A 171 -66.66 19.79 -26.29
N VAL A 172 -66.21 18.56 -26.07
CA VAL A 172 -67.11 17.40 -25.90
C VAL A 172 -67.40 17.30 -24.41
N ALA A 173 -68.49 17.92 -23.97
CA ALA A 173 -69.02 17.70 -22.64
C ALA A 173 -69.43 16.23 -22.53
N HIS A 174 -68.79 15.47 -21.64
CA HIS A 174 -69.42 14.25 -21.12
C HIS A 174 -70.68 14.70 -20.39
N THR A 175 -71.84 14.42 -20.99
CA THR A 175 -73.12 14.51 -20.30
C THR A 175 -73.07 13.54 -19.13
N ALA A 176 -73.11 14.09 -17.92
CA ALA A 176 -73.32 13.32 -16.72
C ALA A 176 -74.62 12.53 -16.86
N ASP A 177 -74.54 11.22 -16.68
CA ASP A 177 -75.70 10.44 -16.23
C ASP A 177 -76.03 10.92 -14.81
N PRO A 178 -77.27 11.37 -14.53
CA PRO A 178 -77.74 11.61 -13.18
C PRO A 178 -78.46 10.35 -12.69
N ASP A 179 -78.04 9.79 -11.55
CA ASP A 179 -78.80 8.90 -10.65
C ASP A 179 -77.77 8.15 -9.78
N GLU A 180 -77.85 7.94 -8.48
CA GLU A 180 -78.75 8.23 -7.35
C GLU A 180 -77.80 8.04 -6.13
N GLY A 181 -77.78 8.87 -5.10
CA GLY A 181 -78.68 8.70 -3.96
C GLY A 181 -77.88 8.62 -2.64
N GLU A 182 -78.19 9.56 -1.74
CA GLU A 182 -78.28 9.46 -0.27
C GLU A 182 -77.04 9.05 0.55
N ALA A 183 -76.49 9.97 1.36
CA ALA A 183 -76.77 10.12 2.81
C ALA A 183 -76.57 8.80 3.59
N THR A 184 -75.64 8.70 4.54
CA THR A 184 -75.83 9.22 5.91
C THR A 184 -74.53 9.45 6.69
N ASP A 185 -74.64 10.43 7.58
CA ASP A 185 -73.85 10.75 8.78
C ASP A 185 -73.46 9.56 9.70
N HIS A 186 -72.49 9.87 10.58
CA HIS A 186 -72.05 9.17 11.81
C HIS A 186 -71.13 7.94 11.59
N ASP A 187 -69.95 7.80 12.19
CA ASP A 187 -69.54 8.17 13.56
C ASP A 187 -68.04 8.46 13.71
N PHE A 188 -67.79 9.38 14.64
CA PHE A 188 -66.50 9.74 15.22
C PHE A 188 -66.48 9.16 16.63
N ILE A 189 -65.67 8.15 16.96
CA ILE A 189 -65.17 7.92 18.34
C ILE A 189 -63.88 7.04 18.29
N PRO A 190 -63.08 6.92 19.37
CA PRO A 190 -61.85 7.66 19.65
C PRO A 190 -60.56 6.81 19.61
#